data_AF-A0A9P6TIF8-F1
#
_entry.id   AF-A0A9P6TIF8-F1
#
_cell.length_a   1.000
_cell.length_b   1.000
_cell.length_c   1.000
_cell.angle_alpha   90.00
_cell.angle_beta   90.00
_cell.angle_gamma   90.00
#
_symmetry.space_group_name_H-M   'P 1'
#
loop_
_entity.id
_entity.type
_entity.pdbx_description
1 polymer ?
#
loop_
_entity_poly.entity_id
_entity_poly.type
_entity_poly.pdbx_seq_one_letter_code
_entity_poly.pdbx_strand_id
1 'polypeptide(L)'
;LIVKFGGVLRRVDNIDIANHDGSITLALVRSGLNVSGWQWDSGRADFEAIAYSEPKPKTKWISVHTSGRVNFHGLLSLAVNFIPCLLDLTAAVPIVAYVVPAAAAFDLAGNIRADDHVVELDSASAGSLGFEFSAIPA
;
A
#
# COMPACT_ATOMS: atom_id res chain seq x y z
N LEU A 1 -5.78 -3.78 7.41
CA LEU A 1 -7.04 -3.01 7.28
C LEU A 1 -8.05 -3.78 6.45
N ILE A 2 -9.30 -3.79 6.90
CA ILE A 2 -10.43 -4.40 6.20
C ILE A 2 -11.49 -3.33 5.96
N VAL A 3 -12.09 -3.33 4.77
CA VAL A 3 -13.27 -2.54 4.47
C VAL A 3 -14.50 -3.44 4.35
N LYS A 4 -15.61 -3.03 4.96
CA LYS A 4 -16.92 -3.65 4.79
C LYS A 4 -17.74 -2.79 3.83
N PHE A 5 -18.13 -3.34 2.69
CA PHE A 5 -18.95 -2.65 1.70
C PHE A 5 -20.06 -3.56 1.20
N GLY A 6 -21.32 -3.11 1.30
CA GLY A 6 -22.48 -3.93 0.93
C GLY A 6 -22.57 -5.26 1.70
N GLY A 7 -22.12 -5.28 2.95
CA GLY A 7 -22.06 -6.49 3.78
C GLY A 7 -20.88 -7.43 3.48
N VAL A 8 -20.06 -7.13 2.47
CA VAL A 8 -18.90 -7.95 2.08
C VAL A 8 -17.62 -7.35 2.68
N LEU A 9 -16.83 -8.20 3.34
CA LEU A 9 -15.54 -7.83 3.91
C LEU A 9 -14.43 -8.03 2.88
N ARG A 10 -13.61 -6.99 2.70
CA ARG A 10 -12.53 -6.98 1.73
C ARG A 10 -11.24 -6.45 2.34
N ARG A 11 -10.12 -7.08 1.98
CA ARG A 11 -8.79 -6.76 2.48
C ARG A 11 -8.20 -5.60 1.69
N VAL A 12 -7.83 -4.52 2.37
CA VAL A 12 -7.14 -3.37 1.77
C VAL A 12 -5.64 -3.55 1.89
N ASP A 13 -5.18 -3.85 3.11
CA ASP A 13 -3.77 -4.05 3.41
C ASP A 13 -3.56 -5.10 4.49
N ASN A 14 -2.32 -5.61 4.51
CA ASN A 14 -1.74 -6.30 5.64
C ASN A 14 -0.53 -5.51 6.11
N ILE A 15 -0.45 -5.27 7.42
CA ILE A 15 0.71 -4.69 8.08
C ILE A 15 1.28 -5.77 8.98
N ASP A 16 2.50 -6.19 8.71
CA ASP A 16 3.22 -7.18 9.51
C ASP A 16 4.53 -6.56 9.99
N ILE A 17 4.87 -6.79 11.27
CA ILE A 17 6.18 -6.41 11.84
C ILE A 17 7.11 -7.60 11.68
N ALA A 18 8.26 -7.37 11.05
CA ALA A 18 9.25 -8.41 10.87
C ALA A 18 10.04 -8.62 12.17
N ASN A 19 9.92 -9.83 12.75
CA ASN A 19 10.43 -10.18 14.08
C ASN A 19 11.95 -10.09 14.29
N HIS A 20 12.73 -9.77 13.26
CA HIS A 20 14.19 -9.93 13.25
C HIS A 20 14.97 -8.61 13.19
N ASP A 21 14.42 -7.57 12.56
CA ASP A 21 15.05 -6.26 12.40
C ASP A 21 14.15 -5.08 12.81
N GLY A 22 12.91 -5.37 13.23
CA GLY A 22 11.92 -4.36 13.57
C GLY A 22 11.36 -3.61 12.36
N SER A 23 11.62 -4.09 11.14
CA SER A 23 11.04 -3.51 9.94
C SER A 23 9.54 -3.72 9.89
N ILE A 24 8.82 -2.69 9.44
CA ILE A 24 7.40 -2.79 9.15
C ILE A 24 7.24 -3.14 7.68
N THR A 25 6.47 -4.19 7.39
CA THR A 25 6.09 -4.55 6.02
C THR A 25 4.62 -4.23 5.81
N LEU A 26 4.35 -3.39 4.81
CA LEU A 26 3.01 -3.06 4.34
C LEU A 26 2.78 -3.75 3.00
N ALA A 27 1.75 -4.58 2.92
CA ALA A 27 1.25 -5.17 1.69
C ALA A 27 -0.10 -4.54 1.34
N LEU A 28 -0.17 -3.80 0.23
CA LEU A 28 -1.44 -3.32 -0.34
C LEU A 28 -2.01 -4.46 -1.19
N VAL A 29 -3.00 -5.17 -0.65
CA VAL A 29 -3.42 -6.49 -1.15
C VAL A 29 -4.41 -6.32 -2.30
N ARG A 30 -4.05 -6.87 -3.46
CA ARG A 30 -4.93 -6.91 -4.63
C ARG A 30 -4.62 -8.09 -5.53
N SER A 31 -5.63 -8.92 -5.79
CA SER A 31 -5.52 -10.10 -6.63
C SER A 31 -5.32 -9.77 -8.11
N GLY A 32 -4.69 -10.71 -8.78
CA GLY A 32 -4.42 -10.67 -10.21
C GLY A 32 -3.11 -9.98 -10.56
N LEU A 33 -2.90 -9.88 -11.87
CA LEU A 33 -1.67 -9.38 -12.46
C LEU A 33 -1.96 -8.07 -13.21
N ASN A 34 -0.97 -7.19 -13.18
CA ASN A 34 -0.88 -6.01 -14.04
C ASN A 34 0.01 -6.38 -15.22
N VAL A 35 -0.47 -6.08 -16.42
CA VAL A 35 0.33 -6.14 -17.65
C VAL A 35 0.89 -4.77 -18.03
N SER A 36 0.46 -3.71 -17.32
CA SER A 36 0.91 -2.34 -17.50
C SER A 36 0.90 -1.58 -16.17
N GLY A 37 1.60 -0.46 -16.13
CA GLY A 37 1.57 0.48 -15.00
C GLY A 37 2.08 1.85 -15.41
N TRP A 38 2.35 2.71 -14.44
CA TRP A 38 2.88 4.04 -14.67
C TRP A 38 4.33 4.10 -14.18
N GLN A 39 5.20 4.69 -14.99
CA GLN A 39 6.58 4.99 -14.63
C GLN A 39 6.74 6.50 -14.51
N TRP A 40 7.48 6.91 -13.48
CA TRP A 40 7.94 8.28 -13.30
C TRP A 40 9.46 8.28 -13.26
N ASP A 41 10.07 9.27 -13.89
CA ASP A 41 11.51 9.52 -13.88
C ASP A 41 11.70 10.98 -13.47
N SER A 42 12.65 11.22 -12.55
CA SER A 42 13.07 12.56 -12.10
C SER A 42 13.47 13.51 -13.23
N GLY A 43 13.82 13.01 -14.42
CA GLY A 43 14.08 13.82 -15.62
C GLY A 43 12.83 14.22 -16.40
N ARG A 44 11.62 13.82 -15.98
CA ARG A 44 10.36 14.05 -16.70
C ARG A 44 9.28 14.65 -15.80
N ALA A 45 8.52 15.59 -16.34
CA ALA A 45 7.40 16.24 -15.64
C ALA A 45 6.16 15.34 -15.53
N ASP A 46 5.99 14.38 -16.45
CA ASP A 46 4.79 13.56 -16.58
C ASP A 46 5.02 12.07 -16.29
N PHE A 47 3.93 11.37 -15.96
CA PHE A 47 3.90 9.92 -15.80
C PHE A 47 3.67 9.24 -17.17
N GLU A 48 4.48 8.23 -17.50
CA GLU A 48 4.31 7.44 -18.72
C GLU A 48 3.68 6.08 -18.40
N ALA A 49 2.62 5.72 -19.14
CA ALA A 49 2.08 4.37 -19.09
C ALA A 49 3.05 3.39 -19.78
N ILE A 50 3.54 2.41 -19.04
CA ILE A 50 4.44 1.37 -19.55
C ILE A 50 3.74 0.01 -19.58
N ALA A 51 3.99 -0.77 -20.62
CA ALA A 51 3.70 -2.19 -20.62
C ALA A 51 4.83 -2.93 -19.89
N TYR A 52 4.48 -3.88 -19.02
CA TYR A 52 5.49 -4.72 -18.39
C TYR A 52 5.89 -5.85 -19.34
N SER A 53 7.19 -6.17 -19.37
CA SER A 53 7.72 -7.31 -20.13
C SER A 53 7.14 -8.65 -19.66
N GLU A 54 6.76 -8.72 -18.39
CA GLU A 54 6.07 -9.86 -17.77
C GLU A 54 4.95 -9.35 -16.86
N PRO A 55 3.82 -10.09 -16.72
CA PRO A 55 2.77 -9.73 -15.79
C PRO A 55 3.28 -9.61 -14.35
N LYS A 56 3.01 -8.48 -13.69
CA LYS A 56 3.43 -8.22 -12.31
C LYS A 56 2.27 -8.36 -11.34
N PRO A 57 2.48 -8.86 -10.10
CA PRO A 57 1.45 -8.84 -9.07
C PRO A 57 0.85 -7.44 -8.87
N LYS A 58 -0.47 -7.38 -8.74
CA LYS A 58 -1.18 -6.14 -8.37
C LYS A 58 -0.88 -5.73 -6.94
N THR A 59 -0.68 -6.70 -6.04
CA THR A 59 -0.21 -6.47 -4.68
C THR A 59 1.10 -5.69 -4.66
N LYS A 60 1.14 -4.63 -3.85
CA LYS A 60 2.35 -3.81 -3.65
C LYS A 60 2.90 -4.04 -2.27
N TRP A 61 4.20 -4.29 -2.20
CA TRP A 61 4.90 -4.52 -0.95
C TRP A 61 5.82 -3.34 -0.67
N ILE A 62 5.80 -2.86 0.56
CA ILE A 62 6.62 -1.75 1.04
C ILE A 62 7.24 -2.20 2.35
N SER A 63 8.55 -2.04 2.49
CA SER A 63 9.20 -2.22 3.79
C SER A 63 9.77 -0.91 4.31
N VAL A 64 9.54 -0.64 5.58
CA VAL A 64 10.04 0.53 6.31
C VAL A 64 10.94 0.01 7.42
N HIS A 65 12.24 0.22 7.23
CA HIS A 65 13.27 -0.19 8.19
C HIS A 65 13.33 0.80 9.36
N THR A 66 13.77 0.34 10.51
CA THR A 66 13.92 1.16 11.74
C THR A 66 14.80 2.40 11.52
N SER A 67 15.76 2.31 10.61
CA SER A 67 16.63 3.41 10.16
C SER A 67 15.94 4.46 9.27
N GLY A 68 14.62 4.39 9.07
CA GLY A 68 13.86 5.29 8.19
C GLY A 68 13.97 4.94 6.70
N ARG A 69 14.65 3.84 6.33
CA ARG A 69 14.76 3.41 4.93
C ARG A 69 13.44 2.80 4.47
N VAL A 70 12.90 3.30 3.36
CA VAL A 70 11.68 2.79 2.71
C VAL A 70 12.04 2.12 1.38
N ASN A 71 11.66 0.85 1.23
CA ASN A 71 11.82 0.10 -0.02
C ASN A 71 10.46 -0.24 -0.62
N PHE A 72 10.28 0.06 -1.90
CA PHE A 72 9.11 -0.32 -2.67
C PHE A 72 9.45 -1.52 -3.54
N HIS A 73 8.88 -2.69 -3.23
CA HIS A 73 9.23 -3.93 -3.89
C HIS A 73 8.44 -4.09 -5.21
N GLY A 74 9.10 -4.59 -6.25
CA GLY A 74 8.47 -4.89 -7.55
C GLY A 74 8.34 -3.72 -8.53
N LEU A 75 8.76 -2.50 -8.13
CA LEU A 75 9.01 -1.40 -9.06
C LEU A 75 10.37 -1.59 -9.75
N LEU A 76 10.48 -1.18 -11.01
CA LEU A 76 11.76 -1.15 -11.74
C LEU A 76 12.69 -0.04 -11.24
N SER A 77 12.19 0.86 -10.39
CA SER A 77 12.98 1.92 -9.79
C SER A 77 13.81 1.38 -8.63
N LEU A 78 15.13 1.52 -8.76
CA LEU A 78 16.13 1.26 -7.71
C LEU A 78 16.18 2.39 -6.66
N ALA A 79 15.29 3.38 -6.73
CA ALA A 79 15.30 4.52 -5.82
C ALA A 79 14.89 4.07 -4.41
N VAL A 80 15.89 3.99 -3.53
CA VAL A 80 15.67 3.86 -2.10
C VAL A 80 15.17 5.21 -1.59
N ASN A 81 14.00 5.21 -0.96
CA ASN A 81 13.45 6.40 -0.31
C ASN A 81 13.81 6.37 1.18
N PHE A 82 13.95 7.55 1.80
CA PHE A 82 14.19 7.68 3.22
C PHE A 82 13.15 8.62 3.83
N ILE A 83 12.58 8.20 4.95
CA ILE A 83 11.86 9.04 5.90
C ILE A 83 12.77 9.24 7.13
N PRO A 84 12.51 10.22 8.01
CA PRO A 84 13.18 10.26 9.31
C PRO A 84 13.08 8.90 9.99
N CYS A 85 14.11 8.52 10.75
CA CYS A 85 14.09 7.27 11.53
C CYS A 85 12.77 7.16 12.28
N LEU A 86 12.18 5.97 12.31
CA LEU A 86 10.85 5.77 12.91
C LEU A 86 10.80 6.24 14.37
N LEU A 87 11.94 6.17 15.07
CA LEU A 87 12.11 6.62 16.45
C LEU A 87 12.20 8.14 16.61
N ASP A 88 12.50 8.88 15.54
CA ASP A 88 12.76 10.33 15.56
C ASP A 88 11.60 11.14 14.93
N LEU A 89 10.48 10.49 14.61
CA LEU A 89 9.33 11.16 14.00
C LEU A 89 8.71 12.17 14.97
N THR A 90 8.63 13.44 14.55
CA THR A 90 7.96 14.51 15.29
C THR A 90 6.60 14.89 14.73
N ALA A 91 6.26 14.36 13.54
CA ALA A 91 5.00 14.58 12.85
C ALA A 91 4.67 13.37 11.97
N ALA A 92 3.43 13.29 11.49
CA ALA A 92 3.03 12.27 10.53
C ALA A 92 3.80 12.43 9.21
N VAL A 93 4.37 11.34 8.69
CA VAL A 93 5.06 11.31 7.41
C VAL A 93 4.34 10.35 6.47
N PRO A 94 3.78 10.83 5.35
CA PRO A 94 3.14 9.96 4.37
C PRO A 94 4.19 9.08 3.69
N ILE A 95 3.93 7.77 3.66
CA ILE A 95 4.80 6.75 3.07
C ILE A 95 4.32 6.40 1.67
N VAL A 96 3.01 6.16 1.52
CA VAL A 96 2.39 5.83 0.24
C VAL A 96 0.95 6.31 0.21
N ALA A 97 0.55 6.85 -0.94
CA ALA A 97 -0.85 7.05 -1.30
C ALA A 97 -1.23 6.05 -2.40
N TYR A 98 -2.43 5.50 -2.31
CA TYR A 98 -2.94 4.51 -3.25
C TYR A 98 -4.41 4.76 -3.56
N VAL A 99 -4.78 4.65 -4.84
CA VAL A 99 -6.16 4.82 -5.29
C VAL A 99 -6.65 3.50 -5.89
N VAL A 100 -7.83 3.07 -5.43
CA VAL A 100 -8.52 1.89 -5.94
C VAL A 100 -9.82 2.33 -6.60
N PRO A 101 -10.10 1.90 -7.84
CA PRO A 101 -11.22 2.43 -8.61
C PRO A 101 -12.60 2.07 -8.02
N ALA A 102 -12.70 1.01 -7.23
CA ALA A 102 -13.92 0.61 -6.53
C ALA A 102 -13.61 -0.38 -5.40
N ALA A 103 -14.43 -0.42 -4.35
CA ALA A 103 -14.31 -1.38 -3.24
C ALA A 103 -14.28 -2.84 -3.75
N ALA A 104 -15.02 -3.15 -4.82
CA ALA A 104 -15.08 -4.49 -5.39
C ALA A 104 -13.74 -5.00 -5.95
N ALA A 105 -12.77 -4.12 -6.18
CA ALA A 105 -11.44 -4.49 -6.68
C ALA A 105 -10.49 -5.01 -5.59
N PHE A 106 -10.88 -4.92 -4.32
CA PHE A 106 -10.17 -5.54 -3.19
C PHE A 106 -10.49 -7.02 -3.06
N ASP A 107 -9.56 -7.75 -2.48
CA ASP A 107 -9.69 -9.19 -2.25
C ASP A 107 -10.68 -9.48 -1.13
N LEU A 108 -11.38 -10.62 -1.22
CA LEU A 108 -12.27 -11.05 -0.14
C LEU A 108 -11.45 -11.33 1.13
N ALA A 109 -11.92 -10.84 2.27
CA ALA A 109 -11.28 -11.09 3.55
C ALA A 109 -11.70 -12.48 4.09
N GLY A 110 -10.82 -13.49 3.97
CA GLY A 110 -11.08 -14.84 4.45
C GLY A 110 -10.65 -15.12 5.91
N ASN A 111 -9.57 -14.49 6.38
CA ASN A 111 -8.95 -14.77 7.68
C ASN A 111 -8.77 -13.47 8.49
N ILE A 112 -9.85 -13.00 9.13
CA ILE A 112 -9.82 -11.77 9.93
C ILE A 112 -9.17 -12.07 11.28
N ARG A 113 -8.09 -11.36 11.60
CA ARG A 113 -7.40 -11.44 12.89
C ARG A 113 -8.11 -10.55 13.92
N ALA A 114 -7.88 -10.79 15.20
CA ALA A 114 -8.54 -10.01 16.28
C ALA A 114 -8.10 -8.53 16.31
N ASP A 115 -6.90 -8.25 15.81
CA ASP A 115 -6.29 -6.94 15.68
C ASP A 115 -6.54 -6.27 14.31
N ASP A 116 -7.24 -6.94 13.40
CA ASP A 116 -7.61 -6.33 12.12
C ASP A 116 -8.61 -5.19 12.35
N HIS A 117 -8.24 -3.98 11.95
CA HIS A 117 -9.15 -2.85 11.95
C HIS A 117 -10.16 -2.95 10.80
N VAL A 118 -11.47 -2.84 11.11
CA VAL A 118 -12.57 -2.91 10.13
C VAL A 118 -13.22 -1.54 10.00
N VAL A 119 -13.28 -1.02 8.78
CA VAL A 119 -13.97 0.24 8.44
C VAL A 119 -15.19 -0.08 7.59
N GLU A 120 -16.36 0.41 7.98
CA GLU A 120 -17.58 0.27 7.18
C GLU A 120 -17.68 1.44 6.19
N LEU A 121 -17.77 1.11 4.90
CA LEU A 121 -17.96 2.08 3.82
C LEU A 121 -19.45 2.15 3.49
N ASP A 122 -19.98 3.36 3.40
CA ASP A 122 -21.36 3.56 2.99
C ASP A 122 -21.56 3.23 1.50
N SER A 123 -22.81 2.98 1.10
CA SER A 123 -23.17 2.69 -0.29
C SER A 123 -23.02 3.91 -1.21
N ALA A 124 -22.87 5.13 -0.67
CA ALA A 124 -22.57 6.34 -1.42
C ALA A 124 -21.08 6.42 -1.83
N SER A 125 -20.20 5.67 -1.15
CA SER A 125 -18.77 5.52 -1.41
C SER A 125 -18.45 4.63 -2.62
N ALA A 126 -19.39 4.48 -3.56
CA ALA A 126 -19.23 3.62 -4.75
C ALA A 126 -18.18 4.13 -5.77
N GLY A 127 -17.56 5.29 -5.52
CA GLY A 127 -16.49 5.87 -6.33
C GLY A 127 -15.10 5.27 -6.05
N SER A 128 -14.08 5.94 -6.60
CA SER A 128 -12.68 5.60 -6.30
C SER A 128 -12.37 5.86 -4.83
N LEU A 129 -11.68 4.92 -4.19
CA LEU A 129 -11.23 5.00 -2.81
C LEU A 129 -9.75 5.34 -2.77
N GLY A 130 -9.41 6.46 -2.12
CA GLY A 130 -8.04 6.86 -1.83
C GLY A 130 -7.64 6.41 -0.43
N PHE A 131 -6.43 5.88 -0.31
CA PHE A 131 -5.82 5.48 0.96
C PHE A 131 -4.44 6.14 1.06
N GLU A 132 -4.12 6.64 2.24
CA GLU A 132 -2.78 7.10 2.56
C GLU A 132 -2.30 6.32 3.79
N PHE A 133 -1.07 5.84 3.71
CA PHE A 133 -0.38 5.19 4.81
C PHE A 133 0.72 6.11 5.28
N SER A 134 0.64 6.48 6.54
CA SER A 134 1.55 7.44 7.17
C SER A 134 2.18 6.82 8.41
N ALA A 135 3.49 7.01 8.55
CA ALA A 135 4.17 6.74 9.81
C ALA A 135 3.86 7.91 10.76
N ILE A 136 3.43 7.61 11.98
CA ILE A 136 3.09 8.62 12.99
C ILE A 136 4.01 8.46 14.21
N PRO A 137 4.29 9.55 14.95
CA PRO A 137 4.97 9.46 16.25
C PRO A 137 4.21 8.53 17.20
N ALA A 138 4.95 7.80 18.02
CA ALA A 138 4.40 6.91 19.06
C ALA A 138 3.73 7.68 20.20
#